data_AF-A0A928AR53-F1
#
_entry.id   AF-A0A928AR53-F1
#
_cell.length_a   1.000
_cell.length_b   1.000
_cell.length_c   1.000
_cell.angle_alpha   90.00
_cell.angle_beta   90.00
_cell.angle_gamma   90.00
#
_symmetry.space_group_name_H-M   'P 1'
#
loop_
_entity.id
_entity.type
_entity.pdbx_description
1 polymer ?
#
loop_
_entity_poly.entity_id
_entity_poly.type
_entity_poly.pdbx_seq_one_letter_code
_entity_poly.pdbx_strand_id
1 'polypeptide(L)'
;MNKQQIAQLIDISAVRADSTWSEIEQIIEASKKYPFICIFTMPSMIEKYVDAVKSLPQTGLGGIVGFPSGGDTTTMKVAQAKELVATGCDEVDMVMNIGKLKSGFYDEVKSDILAVKEAVAPLPLKVIMEVCLLSDEEIGKASVIIRDCGVAYLKTGTGWAGATTMHHIDLIKQAVGDTIPLKVAGGVRDLNTLLEMKAKGVSRFGIGYKSAIKIMEECE
;
A
#
# COMPACT_ATOMS: atom_id res chain seq x y z
N MET A 1 -11.07 10.37 -17.31
CA MET A 1 -10.79 8.92 -17.28
C MET A 1 -12.10 8.20 -17.04
N ASN A 2 -12.36 7.06 -17.68
CA ASN A 2 -13.59 6.30 -17.44
C ASN A 2 -13.51 5.46 -16.15
N LYS A 3 -14.64 4.89 -15.70
CA LYS A 3 -14.73 4.02 -14.52
C LYS A 3 -13.66 2.92 -14.50
N GLN A 4 -13.49 2.17 -15.59
CA GLN A 4 -12.51 1.08 -15.65
C GLN A 4 -11.07 1.58 -15.43
N GLN A 5 -10.72 2.70 -16.06
CA GLN A 5 -9.41 3.33 -15.90
C GLN A 5 -9.16 3.84 -14.49
N ILE A 6 -10.18 4.32 -13.78
CA ILE A 6 -10.06 4.75 -12.38
C ILE A 6 -9.93 3.54 -11.44
N ALA A 7 -10.74 2.50 -11.64
CA ALA A 7 -10.65 1.26 -10.85
C ALA A 7 -9.25 0.63 -10.95
N GLN A 8 -8.65 0.65 -12.15
CA GLN A 8 -7.29 0.19 -12.42
C GLN A 8 -6.19 1.14 -11.93
N LEU A 9 -6.50 2.02 -10.98
CA LEU A 9 -5.52 2.73 -10.15
C LEU A 9 -5.63 2.36 -8.67
N ILE A 10 -6.66 1.61 -8.28
CA ILE A 10 -7.08 1.46 -6.89
C ILE A 10 -6.80 0.04 -6.39
N ASP A 11 -6.13 -0.02 -5.25
CA ASP A 11 -6.13 -1.16 -4.34
C ASP A 11 -7.21 -0.91 -3.29
N ILE A 12 -8.25 -1.74 -3.31
CA ILE A 12 -9.37 -1.64 -2.38
C ILE A 12 -9.03 -2.36 -1.07
N SER A 13 -9.44 -1.81 0.06
CA SER A 13 -9.00 -2.32 1.37
C SER A 13 -10.04 -2.29 2.49
N ALA A 14 -9.93 -3.28 3.38
CA ALA A 14 -10.50 -3.34 4.73
C ALA A 14 -9.41 -3.79 5.70
N VAL A 15 -8.58 -2.83 6.11
CA VAL A 15 -7.38 -3.05 6.93
C VAL A 15 -7.45 -2.27 8.25
N ARG A 16 -8.64 -2.07 8.81
CA ARG A 16 -8.82 -1.56 10.17
C ARG A 16 -8.87 -2.72 11.16
N ALA A 17 -8.51 -2.47 12.42
CA ALA A 17 -8.55 -3.52 13.46
C ALA A 17 -9.96 -4.09 13.66
N ASP A 18 -10.99 -3.27 13.42
CA ASP A 18 -12.39 -3.61 13.51
C ASP A 18 -13.01 -4.02 12.15
N SER A 19 -12.18 -4.21 11.12
CA SER A 19 -12.69 -4.66 9.81
C SER A 19 -13.31 -6.05 9.91
N THR A 20 -14.59 -6.16 9.56
CA THR A 20 -15.38 -7.39 9.74
C THR A 20 -15.39 -8.26 8.49
N TRP A 21 -15.79 -9.52 8.64
CA TRP A 21 -16.01 -10.42 7.51
C TRP A 21 -17.04 -9.87 6.50
N SER A 22 -18.10 -9.22 6.99
CA SER A 22 -19.11 -8.62 6.11
C SER A 22 -18.52 -7.51 5.22
N GLU A 23 -17.54 -6.75 5.72
CA GLU A 23 -16.85 -5.74 4.90
C GLU A 23 -15.95 -6.39 3.85
N ILE A 24 -15.35 -7.54 4.16
CA ILE A 24 -14.54 -8.32 3.21
C ILE A 24 -15.44 -8.86 2.08
N GLU A 25 -16.61 -9.40 2.41
CA GLU A 25 -17.60 -9.83 1.41
C GLU A 25 -18.01 -8.67 0.50
N GLN A 26 -18.24 -7.47 1.06
CA GLN A 26 -18.56 -6.28 0.27
C GLN A 26 -17.42 -5.86 -0.66
N ILE A 27 -16.16 -6.00 -0.24
CA ILE A 27 -15.00 -5.71 -1.09
C ILE A 27 -14.94 -6.69 -2.28
N ILE A 28 -15.21 -7.97 -2.04
CA ILE A 28 -15.23 -9.00 -3.08
C ILE A 28 -16.33 -8.70 -4.09
N GLU A 29 -17.56 -8.40 -3.64
CA GLU A 29 -18.66 -8.01 -4.52
C GLU A 29 -18.38 -6.72 -5.29
N ALA A 30 -17.78 -5.71 -4.65
CA ALA A 30 -17.36 -4.50 -5.34
C ALA A 30 -16.30 -4.80 -6.42
N SER A 31 -15.40 -5.75 -6.17
CA SER A 31 -14.35 -6.15 -7.11
C SER A 31 -14.86 -7.00 -8.27
N LYS A 32 -16.05 -7.62 -8.14
CA LYS A 32 -16.77 -8.22 -9.29
C LYS A 32 -17.34 -7.16 -10.23
N LYS A 33 -17.75 -6.01 -9.67
CA LYS A 33 -18.35 -4.90 -10.44
C LYS A 33 -17.30 -3.97 -11.03
N TYR A 34 -16.22 -3.72 -10.30
CA TYR A 34 -15.16 -2.80 -10.67
C TYR A 34 -13.82 -3.53 -10.64
N PRO A 35 -13.01 -3.46 -11.70
CA PRO A 35 -11.73 -4.14 -11.74
C PRO A 35 -10.71 -3.35 -10.91
N PHE A 36 -10.79 -3.43 -9.59
CA PHE A 36 -9.74 -2.95 -8.70
C PHE A 36 -8.50 -3.84 -8.84
N ILE A 37 -7.31 -3.27 -8.71
CA ILE A 37 -6.07 -3.99 -9.01
C ILE A 37 -5.82 -5.08 -7.97
N CYS A 38 -5.98 -4.78 -6.67
CA CYS A 38 -5.81 -5.75 -5.59
C CYS A 38 -6.76 -5.50 -4.41
N ILE A 39 -7.12 -6.57 -3.72
CA ILE A 39 -7.84 -6.55 -2.44
C ILE A 39 -6.83 -6.71 -1.29
N PHE A 40 -6.88 -5.81 -0.32
CA PHE A 40 -6.08 -5.88 0.91
C PHE A 40 -6.98 -6.00 2.16
N THR A 41 -6.72 -7.01 2.99
CA THR A 41 -7.35 -7.16 4.31
C THR A 41 -6.28 -7.34 5.40
N MET A 42 -6.72 -7.46 6.66
CA MET A 42 -5.83 -7.99 7.70
C MET A 42 -5.36 -9.42 7.35
N PRO A 43 -4.09 -9.80 7.64
CA PRO A 43 -3.52 -11.07 7.20
C PRO A 43 -4.32 -12.30 7.64
N SER A 44 -4.86 -12.29 8.86
CA SER A 44 -5.64 -13.39 9.43
C SER A 44 -6.96 -13.70 8.69
N MET A 45 -7.39 -12.82 7.79
CA MET A 45 -8.60 -13.01 7.00
C MET A 45 -8.32 -13.56 5.60
N ILE A 46 -7.07 -13.51 5.13
CA ILE A 46 -6.70 -13.77 3.73
C ILE A 46 -7.15 -15.16 3.27
N GLU A 47 -6.84 -16.20 4.05
CA GLU A 47 -7.15 -17.59 3.71
C GLU A 47 -8.64 -17.83 3.41
N LYS A 48 -9.53 -17.05 4.02
CA LYS A 48 -10.98 -17.22 3.86
C LYS A 48 -11.51 -16.79 2.49
N TYR A 49 -10.76 -15.99 1.73
CA TYR A 49 -11.26 -15.42 0.47
C TYR A 49 -10.29 -15.55 -0.72
N VAL A 50 -9.16 -16.26 -0.57
CA VAL A 50 -8.19 -16.51 -1.66
C VAL A 50 -8.88 -17.03 -2.92
N ASP A 51 -9.71 -18.07 -2.79
CA ASP A 51 -10.38 -18.69 -3.94
C ASP A 51 -11.37 -17.75 -4.62
N ALA A 52 -12.03 -16.89 -3.83
CA ALA A 52 -12.93 -15.88 -4.36
C ALA A 52 -12.15 -14.86 -5.22
N VAL A 53 -10.98 -14.38 -4.77
CA VAL A 53 -10.15 -13.44 -5.54
C VAL A 53 -9.55 -14.11 -6.79
N LYS A 54 -9.09 -15.35 -6.69
CA LYS A 54 -8.56 -16.11 -7.85
C LYS A 54 -9.59 -16.27 -8.97
N SER A 55 -10.87 -16.21 -8.67
CA SER A 55 -11.94 -16.23 -9.67
C SER A 55 -12.16 -14.88 -10.38
N LEU A 56 -11.55 -13.79 -9.88
CA LEU A 56 -11.64 -12.46 -10.46
C LEU A 56 -10.47 -12.23 -11.45
N PRO A 57 -10.74 -12.02 -12.75
CA PRO A 57 -9.69 -12.01 -13.77
C PRO A 57 -8.77 -10.79 -13.73
N GLN A 58 -9.15 -9.71 -13.03
CA GLN A 58 -8.43 -8.43 -13.03
C GLN A 58 -8.08 -7.93 -11.61
N THR A 59 -8.29 -8.76 -10.59
CA THR A 59 -8.09 -8.40 -9.18
C THR A 59 -7.16 -9.42 -8.53
N GLY A 60 -6.04 -8.94 -8.02
CA GLY A 60 -5.09 -9.73 -7.25
C GLY A 60 -5.33 -9.68 -5.73
N LEU A 61 -4.56 -10.49 -5.02
CA LEU A 61 -4.56 -10.59 -3.57
C LEU A 61 -3.34 -9.85 -2.99
N GLY A 62 -3.58 -8.84 -2.18
CA GLY A 62 -2.54 -8.04 -1.53
C GLY A 62 -2.28 -8.45 -0.07
N GLY A 63 -1.02 -8.62 0.30
CA GLY A 63 -0.58 -8.88 1.67
C GLY A 63 0.01 -7.64 2.35
N ILE A 64 -0.15 -7.51 3.67
CA ILE A 64 0.50 -6.47 4.47
C ILE A 64 1.49 -7.06 5.47
N VAL A 65 2.69 -6.47 5.55
CA VAL A 65 3.78 -6.92 6.44
C VAL A 65 4.17 -5.85 7.45
N GLY A 66 4.27 -6.24 8.73
CA GLY A 66 4.62 -5.35 9.83
C GLY A 66 3.62 -4.20 10.04
N PHE A 67 2.36 -4.42 9.67
CA PHE A 67 1.35 -3.36 9.60
C PHE A 67 0.53 -3.25 10.90
N PRO A 68 0.16 -2.03 11.35
CA PRO A 68 0.45 -0.73 10.73
C PRO A 68 1.74 -0.05 11.26
N SER A 69 2.38 -0.56 12.31
CA SER A 69 3.42 0.19 13.03
C SER A 69 4.81 0.14 12.39
N GLY A 70 5.13 -0.93 11.66
CA GLY A 70 6.47 -1.22 11.13
C GLY A 70 7.50 -1.58 12.19
N GLY A 71 7.11 -1.66 13.46
CA GLY A 71 7.99 -1.82 14.62
C GLY A 71 8.45 -3.25 14.90
N ASP A 72 7.97 -4.23 14.14
CA ASP A 72 8.36 -5.63 14.31
C ASP A 72 9.84 -5.88 13.97
N THR A 73 10.37 -6.97 14.50
CA THR A 73 11.71 -7.45 14.12
C THR A 73 11.73 -7.89 12.66
N THR A 74 12.90 -7.76 12.01
CA THR A 74 13.09 -8.22 10.61
C THR A 74 12.76 -9.70 10.46
N THR A 75 13.13 -10.54 11.44
CA THR A 75 12.79 -11.98 11.44
C THR A 75 11.28 -12.22 11.37
N MET A 76 10.48 -11.47 12.15
CA MET A 76 9.02 -11.59 12.12
C MET A 76 8.44 -11.11 10.79
N LYS A 77 8.92 -9.97 10.26
CA LYS A 77 8.47 -9.47 8.95
C LYS A 77 8.78 -10.45 7.83
N VAL A 78 9.96 -11.08 7.84
CA VAL A 78 10.35 -12.12 6.87
C VAL A 78 9.47 -13.36 6.99
N ALA A 79 9.17 -13.82 8.21
CA ALA A 79 8.28 -14.97 8.41
C ALA A 79 6.87 -14.67 7.87
N GLN A 80 6.31 -13.51 8.21
CA GLN A 80 5.01 -13.07 7.71
C GLN A 80 5.00 -12.91 6.19
N ALA A 81 6.05 -12.36 5.60
CA ALA A 81 6.21 -12.22 4.15
C ALA A 81 6.14 -13.58 3.45
N LYS A 82 6.86 -14.59 3.97
CA LYS A 82 6.85 -15.96 3.41
C LYS A 82 5.48 -16.64 3.55
N GLU A 83 4.80 -16.42 4.66
CA GLU A 83 3.43 -16.90 4.87
C GLU A 83 2.49 -16.33 3.80
N LEU A 84 2.49 -15.01 3.58
CA LEU A 84 1.66 -14.34 2.59
C LEU A 84 1.91 -14.84 1.16
N VAL A 85 3.17 -15.09 0.80
CA VAL A 85 3.53 -15.71 -0.48
C VAL A 85 2.94 -17.11 -0.58
N ALA A 86 3.06 -17.93 0.46
CA ALA A 86 2.53 -19.30 0.49
C ALA A 86 1.00 -19.34 0.43
N THR A 87 0.31 -18.37 1.04
CA THR A 87 -1.15 -18.21 0.94
C THR A 87 -1.60 -17.82 -0.48
N GLY A 88 -0.69 -17.32 -1.32
CA GLY A 88 -0.97 -16.96 -2.70
C GLY A 88 -1.26 -15.49 -2.94
N CYS A 89 -0.69 -14.60 -2.13
CA CYS A 89 -0.70 -13.16 -2.45
C CYS A 89 0.07 -12.90 -3.75
N ASP A 90 -0.37 -11.91 -4.52
CA ASP A 90 0.26 -11.47 -5.76
C ASP A 90 1.25 -10.33 -5.55
N GLU A 91 1.11 -9.59 -4.44
CA GLU A 91 1.95 -8.46 -4.07
C GLU A 91 1.90 -8.19 -2.56
N VAL A 92 2.93 -7.49 -2.04
CA VAL A 92 3.05 -7.20 -0.61
C VAL A 92 3.34 -5.71 -0.37
N ASP A 93 2.66 -5.14 0.62
CA ASP A 93 2.92 -3.81 1.16
C ASP A 93 3.52 -3.94 2.59
N MET A 94 4.81 -3.66 2.77
CA MET A 94 5.44 -3.66 4.09
C MET A 94 5.47 -2.27 4.72
N VAL A 95 5.42 -2.15 6.05
CA VAL A 95 5.75 -0.90 6.76
C VAL A 95 7.23 -0.91 7.15
N MET A 96 7.97 0.12 6.75
CA MET A 96 9.37 0.28 7.14
C MET A 96 9.49 0.48 8.66
N ASN A 97 10.67 0.21 9.24
CA ASN A 97 10.86 0.50 10.66
C ASN A 97 11.03 2.01 10.90
N ILE A 98 9.94 2.66 11.28
CA ILE A 98 9.85 4.12 11.49
C ILE A 98 10.74 4.54 12.67
N GLY A 99 10.73 3.79 13.77
CA GLY A 99 11.56 4.08 14.94
C GLY A 99 13.05 4.11 14.60
N LYS A 100 13.54 3.10 13.87
CA LYS A 100 14.93 3.04 13.40
C LYS A 100 15.29 4.19 12.45
N LEU A 101 14.39 4.58 11.55
CA LEU A 101 14.59 5.74 10.68
C LEU A 101 14.80 7.01 11.51
N LYS A 102 13.90 7.28 12.47
CA LYS A 102 13.97 8.48 13.33
C LYS A 102 15.20 8.47 14.26
N SER A 103 15.72 7.29 14.59
CA SER A 103 16.97 7.14 15.35
C SER A 103 18.24 7.21 14.50
N GLY A 104 18.13 7.39 13.18
CA GLY A 104 19.28 7.45 12.28
C GLY A 104 19.91 6.11 11.92
N PHE A 105 19.25 4.99 12.25
CA PHE A 105 19.72 3.63 11.95
C PHE A 105 19.38 3.23 10.51
N TYR A 106 19.84 4.02 9.54
CA TYR A 106 19.46 3.92 8.14
C TYR A 106 19.87 2.59 7.49
N ASP A 107 21.04 2.05 7.84
CA ASP A 107 21.51 0.78 7.31
C ASP A 107 20.65 -0.39 7.81
N GLU A 108 20.14 -0.31 9.03
CA GLU A 108 19.20 -1.30 9.56
C GLU A 108 17.84 -1.22 8.88
N VAL A 109 17.35 -0.01 8.60
CA VAL A 109 16.12 0.19 7.81
C VAL A 109 16.27 -0.40 6.41
N LYS A 110 17.40 -0.13 5.75
CA LYS A 110 17.71 -0.69 4.43
C LYS A 110 17.77 -2.22 4.47
N SER A 111 18.45 -2.78 5.47
CA SER A 111 18.57 -4.23 5.65
C SER A 111 17.21 -4.89 5.91
N ASP A 112 16.33 -4.26 6.69
CA ASP A 112 14.95 -4.74 6.94
C ASP A 112 14.14 -4.82 5.64
N ILE A 113 14.19 -3.76 4.81
CA ILE A 113 13.49 -3.72 3.52
C ILE A 113 14.02 -4.79 2.57
N LEU A 114 15.35 -4.92 2.46
CA LEU A 114 15.97 -5.90 1.56
C LEU A 114 15.67 -7.35 1.96
N ALA A 115 15.66 -7.65 3.26
CA ALA A 115 15.31 -8.98 3.75
C ALA A 115 13.85 -9.35 3.42
N VAL A 116 12.91 -8.43 3.58
CA VAL A 116 11.51 -8.65 3.18
C VAL A 116 11.38 -8.77 1.67
N LYS A 117 12.13 -7.95 0.91
CA LYS A 117 12.16 -8.01 -0.56
C LYS A 117 12.60 -9.38 -1.07
N GLU A 118 13.65 -9.94 -0.48
CA GLU A 118 14.12 -11.28 -0.79
C GLU A 118 13.06 -12.33 -0.44
N ALA A 119 12.42 -12.20 0.72
CA ALA A 119 11.41 -13.14 1.20
C ALA A 119 10.15 -13.20 0.32
N VAL A 120 9.77 -12.09 -0.32
CA VAL A 120 8.58 -12.04 -1.20
C VAL A 120 8.90 -12.30 -2.67
N ALA A 121 10.18 -12.38 -3.06
CA ALA A 121 10.54 -12.52 -4.47
C ALA A 121 9.91 -13.80 -5.10
N PRO A 122 9.39 -13.73 -6.34
CA PRO A 122 9.48 -12.60 -7.28
C PRO A 122 8.35 -11.57 -7.18
N LEU A 123 7.51 -11.60 -6.15
CA LEU A 123 6.36 -10.71 -6.03
C LEU A 123 6.78 -9.23 -5.86
N PRO A 124 5.97 -8.28 -6.35
CA PRO A 124 6.20 -6.86 -6.13
C PRO A 124 6.10 -6.50 -4.64
N LEU A 125 7.17 -5.92 -4.10
CA LEU A 125 7.17 -5.29 -2.77
C LEU A 125 6.91 -3.79 -2.88
N LYS A 126 6.02 -3.27 -2.04
CA LYS A 126 5.81 -1.83 -1.81
C LYS A 126 6.20 -1.50 -0.37
N VAL A 127 6.86 -0.36 -0.16
CA VAL A 127 7.32 0.05 1.18
C VAL A 127 6.55 1.27 1.65
N ILE A 128 5.79 1.11 2.72
CA ILE A 128 5.06 2.16 3.44
C ILE A 128 6.03 2.88 4.37
N MET A 129 6.17 4.20 4.19
CA MET A 129 7.03 5.03 5.05
C MET A 129 6.29 5.73 6.21
N GLU A 130 4.96 5.83 6.11
CA GLU A 130 4.08 6.52 7.06
C GLU A 130 4.42 8.01 7.23
N VAL A 131 4.30 8.77 6.14
CA VAL A 131 4.63 10.20 6.05
C VAL A 131 4.05 11.06 7.17
N CYS A 132 2.88 10.73 7.71
CA CYS A 132 2.24 11.50 8.78
C CYS A 132 3.03 11.49 10.11
N LEU A 133 4.00 10.60 10.27
CA LEU A 133 4.86 10.49 11.44
C LEU A 133 6.28 11.04 11.20
N LEU A 134 6.55 11.52 10.00
CA LEU A 134 7.88 11.94 9.56
C LEU A 134 7.95 13.46 9.36
N SER A 135 9.11 14.04 9.64
CA SER A 135 9.43 15.41 9.21
C SER A 135 9.70 15.47 7.71
N ASP A 136 9.70 16.66 7.13
CA ASP A 136 10.04 16.86 5.71
C ASP A 136 11.42 16.29 5.35
N GLU A 137 12.41 16.44 6.23
CA GLU A 137 13.75 15.87 6.07
C GLU A 137 13.72 14.33 6.08
N GLU A 138 12.97 13.75 7.02
CA GLU A 138 12.83 12.30 7.15
C GLU A 138 12.10 11.69 5.95
N ILE A 139 11.10 12.38 5.39
CA ILE A 139 10.41 11.98 4.16
C ILE A 139 11.41 11.93 2.99
N GLY A 140 12.23 12.97 2.83
CA GLY A 140 13.26 13.00 1.79
C GLY A 140 14.27 11.85 1.94
N LYS A 141 14.77 11.65 3.16
CA LYS A 141 15.74 10.60 3.49
C LYS A 141 15.18 9.19 3.25
N ALA A 142 13.99 8.90 3.75
CA ALA A 142 13.34 7.61 3.58
C ALA A 142 12.98 7.35 2.11
N SER A 143 12.60 8.38 1.35
CA SER A 143 12.33 8.24 -0.09
C SER A 143 13.55 7.71 -0.85
N VAL A 144 14.72 8.29 -0.58
CA VAL A 144 16.01 7.85 -1.16
C VAL A 144 16.34 6.42 -0.75
N ILE A 145 16.23 6.08 0.55
CA ILE A 145 16.49 4.73 1.04
C ILE A 145 15.60 3.70 0.34
N ILE A 146 14.30 3.97 0.24
CA ILE A 146 13.32 3.06 -0.39
C ILE A 146 13.63 2.88 -1.89
N ARG A 147 13.90 3.97 -2.62
CA ARG A 147 14.30 3.92 -4.03
C ARG A 147 15.54 3.05 -4.21
N ASP A 148 16.57 3.24 -3.39
CA ASP A 148 17.84 2.51 -3.51
C ASP A 148 17.72 1.02 -3.14
N CYS A 149 16.65 0.62 -2.46
CA CYS A 149 16.31 -0.80 -2.26
C CYS A 149 15.73 -1.47 -3.52
N GLY A 150 15.39 -0.70 -4.56
CA GLY A 150 14.85 -1.18 -5.83
C GLY A 150 13.53 -1.93 -5.68
N VAL A 151 12.65 -1.47 -4.78
CA VAL A 151 11.31 -2.03 -4.57
C VAL A 151 10.35 -1.54 -5.68
N ALA A 152 9.20 -2.18 -5.83
CA ALA A 152 8.27 -1.87 -6.91
C ALA A 152 7.57 -0.51 -6.72
N TYR A 153 7.26 -0.14 -5.47
CA TYR A 153 6.65 1.15 -5.14
C TYR A 153 7.15 1.69 -3.81
N LEU A 154 7.28 3.01 -3.74
CA LEU A 154 7.18 3.74 -2.48
C LEU A 154 5.69 3.95 -2.16
N LYS A 155 5.29 3.71 -0.92
CA LYS A 155 3.94 3.94 -0.43
C LYS A 155 3.92 4.98 0.70
N THR A 156 3.04 5.97 0.60
CA THR A 156 3.05 7.12 1.52
C THR A 156 2.69 6.76 2.96
N GLY A 157 1.61 6.00 3.16
CA GLY A 157 1.12 5.69 4.50
C GLY A 157 0.23 4.47 4.58
N THR A 158 -0.17 4.13 5.79
CA THR A 158 -1.14 3.06 6.09
C THR A 158 -2.58 3.57 6.08
N GLY A 159 -2.76 4.88 6.27
CA GLY A 159 -4.05 5.52 6.57
C GLY A 159 -4.46 5.44 8.05
N TRP A 160 -3.60 4.91 8.94
CA TRP A 160 -3.82 4.87 10.39
C TRP A 160 -3.31 6.12 11.10
N ALA A 161 -2.16 6.65 10.69
CA ALA A 161 -1.55 7.83 11.32
C ALA A 161 -2.18 9.16 10.87
N GLY A 162 -2.84 9.20 9.71
CA GLY A 162 -3.41 10.43 9.17
C GLY A 162 -3.64 10.38 7.65
N ALA A 163 -3.93 11.55 7.08
CA ALA A 163 -4.09 11.72 5.64
C ALA A 163 -2.76 12.08 4.97
N THR A 164 -2.48 11.46 3.83
CA THR A 164 -1.42 11.92 2.93
C THR A 164 -1.88 13.22 2.28
N THR A 165 -1.05 14.26 2.34
CA THR A 165 -1.31 15.57 1.75
C THR A 165 -0.53 15.75 0.44
N MET A 166 -0.89 16.77 -0.34
CA MET A 166 -0.12 17.16 -1.53
C MET A 166 1.32 17.56 -1.19
N HIS A 167 1.53 18.17 -0.01
CA HIS A 167 2.86 18.49 0.51
C HIS A 167 3.73 17.24 0.66
N HIS A 168 3.20 16.15 1.22
CA HIS A 168 3.95 14.89 1.32
C HIS A 168 4.34 14.34 -0.06
N ILE A 169 3.45 14.43 -1.05
CA ILE A 169 3.75 13.99 -2.42
C ILE A 169 4.85 14.85 -3.03
N ASP A 170 4.82 16.16 -2.82
CA ASP A 170 5.82 17.10 -3.34
C ASP A 170 7.21 16.84 -2.77
N LEU A 171 7.32 16.56 -1.46
CA LEU A 171 8.58 16.18 -0.82
C LEU A 171 9.16 14.88 -1.40
N ILE A 172 8.31 13.87 -1.60
CA ILE A 172 8.74 12.60 -2.22
C ILE A 172 9.24 12.86 -3.64
N LYS A 173 8.47 13.61 -4.45
CA LYS A 173 8.85 13.92 -5.84
C LYS A 173 10.12 14.76 -5.92
N GLN A 174 10.34 15.68 -4.98
CA GLN A 174 11.59 16.43 -4.89
C GLN A 174 12.79 15.51 -4.62
N ALA A 175 12.62 14.48 -3.77
CA ALA A 175 13.70 13.59 -3.37
C ALA A 175 14.07 12.53 -4.44
N VAL A 176 13.07 11.98 -5.14
CA VAL A 176 13.28 10.83 -6.05
C VAL A 176 12.69 11.00 -7.45
N GLY A 177 12.00 12.10 -7.74
CA GLY A 177 11.35 12.33 -9.03
C GLY A 177 10.43 11.17 -9.43
N ASP A 178 10.59 10.71 -10.67
CA ASP A 178 9.85 9.56 -11.23
C ASP A 178 10.70 8.28 -11.31
N THR A 179 11.82 8.22 -10.57
CA THR A 179 12.72 7.05 -10.58
C THR A 179 12.15 5.83 -9.85
N ILE A 180 11.07 6.01 -9.09
CA ILE A 180 10.31 4.95 -8.42
C ILE A 180 8.80 5.27 -8.50
N PRO A 181 7.95 4.28 -8.83
CA PRO A 181 6.50 4.45 -8.79
C PRO A 181 5.97 4.79 -7.39
N LEU A 182 4.97 5.67 -7.35
CA LEU A 182 4.37 6.15 -6.10
C LEU A 182 2.97 5.56 -5.92
N LYS A 183 2.73 4.96 -4.75
CA LYS A 183 1.41 4.56 -4.26
C LYS A 183 0.99 5.46 -3.10
N VAL A 184 -0.18 6.08 -3.17
CA VAL A 184 -0.71 6.89 -2.07
C VAL A 184 -1.75 6.10 -1.29
N ALA A 185 -1.72 6.19 0.04
CA ALA A 185 -2.83 5.74 0.87
C ALA A 185 -3.04 6.69 2.07
N GLY A 186 -4.28 6.70 2.56
CA GLY A 186 -4.74 7.64 3.59
C GLY A 186 -5.14 9.00 3.01
N GLY A 187 -6.40 9.40 3.21
CA GLY A 187 -6.89 10.74 2.85
C GLY A 187 -7.58 10.86 1.48
N VAL A 188 -7.51 9.85 0.61
CA VAL A 188 -8.16 9.88 -0.71
C VAL A 188 -9.62 9.43 -0.56
N ARG A 189 -10.57 10.39 -0.59
CA ARG A 189 -12.00 10.15 -0.26
C ARG A 189 -12.99 10.49 -1.37
N ASP A 190 -12.50 11.07 -2.46
CA ASP A 190 -13.29 11.51 -3.61
C ASP A 190 -12.43 11.50 -4.89
N LEU A 191 -13.11 11.54 -6.02
CA LEU A 191 -12.51 11.45 -7.34
C LEU A 191 -11.59 12.64 -7.62
N ASN A 192 -11.96 13.84 -7.17
CA ASN A 192 -11.15 15.05 -7.38
C ASN A 192 -9.77 14.91 -6.73
N THR A 193 -9.71 14.51 -5.46
CA THR A 193 -8.45 14.26 -4.74
C THR A 193 -7.60 13.22 -5.46
N LEU A 194 -8.21 12.12 -5.94
CA LEU A 194 -7.51 11.08 -6.70
C LEU A 194 -6.90 11.67 -7.99
N LEU A 195 -7.68 12.44 -8.76
CA LEU A 195 -7.24 13.03 -10.02
C LEU A 195 -6.12 14.07 -9.82
N GLU A 196 -6.20 14.90 -8.78
CA GLU A 196 -5.16 15.86 -8.42
C GLU A 196 -3.84 15.16 -8.06
N MET A 197 -3.90 14.13 -7.23
CA MET A 197 -2.72 13.33 -6.87
C MET A 197 -2.16 12.58 -8.08
N LYS A 198 -3.03 12.07 -8.96
CA LYS A 198 -2.61 11.43 -10.22
C LYS A 198 -1.87 12.43 -11.11
N ALA A 199 -2.35 13.67 -11.21
CA ALA A 199 -1.69 14.72 -11.99
C ALA A 199 -0.28 15.05 -11.47
N LYS A 200 0.00 14.80 -10.19
CA LYS A 200 1.35 14.87 -9.60
C LYS A 200 2.20 13.61 -9.81
N GLY A 201 1.75 12.65 -10.64
CA GLY A 201 2.52 11.44 -10.94
C GLY A 201 2.37 10.32 -9.92
N VAL A 202 1.26 10.29 -9.16
CA VAL A 202 0.86 9.12 -8.38
C VAL A 202 0.28 8.06 -9.32
N SER A 203 0.83 6.85 -9.24
CA SER A 203 0.49 5.74 -10.15
C SER A 203 -0.52 4.75 -9.56
N ARG A 204 -0.67 4.70 -8.23
CA ARG A 204 -1.54 3.72 -7.56
C ARG A 204 -2.10 4.27 -6.24
N PHE A 205 -3.26 3.80 -5.81
CA PHE A 205 -3.97 4.33 -4.64
C PHE A 205 -4.49 3.21 -3.75
N GLY A 206 -4.10 3.19 -2.48
CA GLY A 206 -4.75 2.35 -1.47
C GLY A 206 -5.94 3.08 -0.86
N ILE A 207 -7.16 2.60 -1.10
CA ILE A 207 -8.40 3.26 -0.71
C ILE A 207 -9.29 2.28 0.07
N GLY A 208 -9.86 2.74 1.19
CA GLY A 208 -10.82 1.95 1.95
C GLY A 208 -12.12 1.74 1.17
N TYR A 209 -12.75 0.58 1.30
CA TYR A 209 -13.86 0.17 0.42
C TYR A 209 -15.00 1.19 0.28
N LYS A 210 -15.44 1.83 1.38
CA LYS A 210 -16.49 2.86 1.33
C LYS A 210 -16.12 4.03 0.42
N SER A 211 -14.89 4.53 0.54
CA SER A 211 -14.39 5.62 -0.30
C SER A 211 -14.14 5.16 -1.73
N ALA A 212 -13.67 3.91 -1.93
CA ALA A 212 -13.49 3.36 -3.27
C ALA A 212 -14.84 3.29 -4.02
N ILE A 213 -15.89 2.77 -3.38
CA ILE A 213 -17.24 2.72 -3.96
C ILE A 213 -17.75 4.12 -4.30
N LYS A 214 -17.63 5.08 -3.37
CA LYS A 214 -18.02 6.48 -3.60
C LYS A 214 -17.29 7.09 -4.81
N ILE A 215 -15.98 6.88 -4.93
CA ILE A 215 -15.20 7.34 -6.09
C ILE A 215 -15.72 6.71 -7.39
N MET A 216 -16.05 5.41 -7.36
CA MET A 216 -16.60 4.72 -8.54
C MET A 216 -17.99 5.23 -8.94
N GLU A 217 -18.79 5.72 -7.99
CA GLU A 217 -20.10 6.34 -8.23
C GLU A 217 -19.98 7.77 -8.75
N GLU A 218 -18.95 8.51 -8.35
CA GLU A 218 -18.64 9.86 -8.86
C GLU A 218 -18.08 9.85 -10.29
N CYS A 219 -17.52 8.73 -10.74
CA CYS A 219 -17.09 8.57 -12.13
C CYS A 219 -18.31 8.52 -13.05
N GLU A 220 -18.34 9.35 -14.09
CA GLU A 220 -19.33 9.26 -15.17
C GLU A 220 -19.13 7.97 -16.00
#